data_AF-A0A7J8UFR0-F1
#
_entry.id   AF-A0A7J8UFR0-F1
#
_cell.length_a   1.000
_cell.length_b   1.000
_cell.length_c   1.000
_cell.angle_alpha   90.00
_cell.angle_beta   90.00
_cell.angle_gamma   90.00
#
_symmetry.space_group_name_H-M   'P 1'
#
loop_
_entity.id
_entity.type
_entity.pdbx_description
1 polymer ?
#
loop_
_entity_poly.entity_id
_entity_poly.type
_entity_poly.pdbx_seq_one_letter_code
_entity_poly.pdbx_strand_id
1 'polypeptide(L)'
;ILSRALGGKTGRAISGWDIGVTAIHLSSSTSTLFSSLNIPTTLSVIECHQDEVRELPPEAEVIAWSEKTGVEMFRYGDHMMGIQGHPEYTKDILLHLIDRLMQLSFIEDSYADELKANLGKVEPDKDAWKKLCTSFLKGRF
;
A
#
# COMPACT_ATOMS: atom_id res chain seq x y z
N ILE A 1 -3.30 -2.94 -11.77
CA ILE A 1 -3.65 -3.95 -12.82
C ILE A 1 -4.85 -4.80 -12.39
N LEU A 2 -4.76 -5.50 -11.25
CA LEU A 2 -5.82 -6.40 -10.75
C LEU A 2 -7.21 -5.73 -10.70
N SER A 3 -7.32 -4.56 -10.04
CA SER A 3 -8.59 -3.82 -9.96
C SER A 3 -9.20 -3.55 -11.34
N ARG A 4 -8.40 -3.04 -12.30
CA ARG A 4 -8.85 -2.79 -13.68
C ARG A 4 -9.33 -4.06 -14.38
N ALA A 5 -8.65 -5.19 -14.18
CA ALA A 5 -9.02 -6.47 -14.80
C ALA A 5 -10.36 -7.00 -14.26
N LEU A 6 -10.69 -6.68 -13.00
CA LEU A 6 -11.95 -7.04 -12.35
C LEU A 6 -13.08 -6.02 -12.60
N GLY A 7 -12.86 -5.01 -13.45
CA GLY A 7 -13.86 -3.99 -13.79
C GLY A 7 -13.82 -2.72 -12.94
N GLY A 8 -12.83 -2.57 -12.04
CA GLY A 8 -12.58 -1.33 -11.32
C GLY A 8 -11.98 -0.24 -12.21
N LYS A 9 -11.97 1.00 -11.72
CA LYS A 9 -11.33 2.15 -12.39
C LYS A 9 -10.09 2.61 -11.64
N THR A 10 -9.04 2.87 -12.39
CA THR A 10 -7.74 3.35 -11.88
C THR A 10 -7.35 4.64 -12.58
N GLY A 11 -6.56 5.48 -11.93
CA GLY A 11 -5.99 6.67 -12.55
C GLY A 11 -4.95 7.34 -11.67
N ARG A 12 -4.29 8.37 -12.21
CA ARG A 12 -3.33 9.20 -11.46
C ARG A 12 -3.97 9.80 -10.22
N ALA A 13 -3.31 9.72 -9.07
CA ALA A 13 -3.77 10.36 -7.85
C ALA A 13 -3.75 11.89 -8.02
N ILE A 14 -4.77 12.57 -7.51
CA ILE A 14 -4.85 14.05 -7.56
C ILE A 14 -3.79 14.66 -6.64
N SER A 15 -3.46 13.97 -5.55
CA SER A 15 -2.42 14.32 -4.58
C SER A 15 -0.98 14.11 -5.11
N GLY A 16 -0.82 13.55 -6.31
CA GLY A 16 0.47 13.29 -6.92
C GLY A 16 1.11 11.99 -6.43
N TRP A 17 2.44 11.98 -6.31
CA TRP A 17 3.19 10.80 -5.89
C TRP A 17 2.96 10.48 -4.42
N ASP A 18 2.79 9.20 -4.10
CA ASP A 18 2.96 8.66 -2.77
C ASP A 18 4.24 7.83 -2.66
N ILE A 19 5.19 8.33 -1.88
CA ILE A 19 6.53 7.80 -1.74
C ILE A 19 6.91 7.94 -0.28
N GLY A 20 7.29 6.83 0.37
CA GLY A 20 7.68 6.87 1.79
C GLY A 20 7.26 5.64 2.56
N VAL A 21 7.24 5.77 3.89
CA VAL A 21 6.64 4.78 4.79
C VAL A 21 5.34 5.39 5.31
N THR A 22 4.21 4.81 4.91
CA THR A 22 2.86 5.30 5.23
C THR A 22 2.18 4.34 6.19
N ALA A 23 1.53 4.89 7.21
CA ALA A 23 0.65 4.14 8.08
C ALA A 23 -0.72 3.99 7.39
N ILE A 24 -1.15 2.75 7.18
CA ILE A 24 -2.47 2.43 6.62
C ILE A 24 -3.36 1.85 7.71
N HIS A 25 -4.65 2.14 7.62
CA HIS A 25 -5.68 1.72 8.56
C HIS A 25 -6.46 0.55 7.98
N LEU A 26 -6.53 -0.53 8.74
CA LEU A 26 -7.31 -1.70 8.38
C LEU A 26 -8.80 -1.43 8.57
N SER A 27 -9.62 -1.85 7.61
CA SER A 27 -11.06 -1.64 7.63
C SER A 27 -11.72 -2.43 8.77
N SER A 28 -12.70 -1.81 9.42
CA SER A 28 -13.49 -2.42 10.49
C SER A 28 -14.31 -3.62 10.01
N SER A 29 -14.68 -3.64 8.72
CA SER A 29 -15.41 -4.74 8.10
C SER A 29 -14.63 -6.07 8.13
N THR A 30 -13.30 -5.98 8.17
CA THR A 30 -12.36 -7.12 8.29
C THR A 30 -11.74 -7.25 9.68
N SER A 31 -12.27 -6.55 10.69
CA SER A 31 -11.69 -6.52 12.05
C SER A 31 -11.58 -7.88 12.72
N THR A 32 -12.58 -8.76 12.57
CA THR A 32 -12.57 -10.12 13.16
C THR A 32 -11.46 -10.98 12.55
N LEU A 33 -11.26 -10.87 11.24
CA LEU A 33 -10.22 -11.58 10.50
C LEU A 33 -8.85 -11.15 10.99
N PHE A 34 -8.57 -9.85 11.01
CA PHE A 34 -7.29 -9.31 11.47
C PHE A 34 -7.02 -9.63 12.94
N SER A 35 -8.06 -9.57 13.79
CA SER A 35 -7.96 -9.91 15.21
C SER A 35 -7.62 -11.39 15.41
N SER A 36 -8.23 -12.32 14.66
CA SER A 36 -7.91 -13.75 14.71
C SER A 36 -6.44 -14.05 14.35
N LEU A 37 -5.84 -13.19 13.52
CA LEU A 37 -4.46 -13.26 13.09
C LEU A 37 -3.53 -12.40 13.96
N ASN A 38 -4.00 -11.78 15.05
CA ASN A 38 -3.25 -10.81 15.86
C ASN A 38 -2.52 -9.75 15.00
N ILE A 39 -3.20 -9.24 13.97
CA ILE A 39 -2.72 -8.14 13.14
C ILE A 39 -3.24 -6.84 13.77
N PRO A 40 -2.37 -5.82 13.97
CA PRO A 40 -2.81 -4.53 14.50
C PRO A 40 -3.75 -3.82 13.54
N THR A 41 -4.56 -2.90 14.04
CA THR A 41 -5.53 -2.12 13.23
C THR A 41 -4.88 -1.12 12.29
N THR A 42 -3.59 -0.85 12.48
CA THR A 42 -2.78 0.05 11.66
C THR A 42 -1.48 -0.65 11.34
N LEU A 43 -1.02 -0.54 10.09
CA LEU A 43 0.24 -1.11 9.61
C LEU A 43 1.01 -0.06 8.82
N SER A 44 2.32 0.03 9.04
CA SER A 44 3.21 0.85 8.24
C SER A 44 3.75 0.04 7.05
N VAL A 45 3.69 0.60 5.84
CA VAL A 45 4.14 -0.02 4.60
C VAL A 45 4.91 0.98 3.74
N ILE A 46 5.78 0.48 2.86
CA ILE A 46 6.47 1.33 1.90
C ILE A 46 5.54 1.63 0.73
N GLU A 47 5.33 2.91 0.43
CA GLU A 47 4.61 3.39 -0.74
C GLU A 47 5.57 3.92 -1.80
N CYS A 48 5.24 3.67 -3.07
CA CYS A 48 5.93 4.23 -4.24
C CYS A 48 5.04 4.17 -5.49
N HIS A 49 4.00 4.98 -5.56
CA HIS A 49 3.07 5.01 -6.68
C HIS A 49 2.54 6.42 -6.97
N GLN A 50 2.03 6.62 -8.18
CA GLN A 50 1.33 7.85 -8.59
C GLN A 50 -0.07 7.56 -9.13
N ASP A 51 -0.39 6.28 -9.35
CA ASP A 51 -1.73 5.83 -9.73
C ASP A 51 -2.40 5.19 -8.52
N GLU A 52 -3.72 5.26 -8.49
CA GLU A 52 -4.55 4.68 -7.44
C GLU A 52 -5.81 4.03 -8.04
N VAL A 53 -6.45 3.18 -7.25
CA VAL A 53 -7.80 2.70 -7.53
C VAL A 53 -8.80 3.79 -7.12
N ARG A 54 -9.58 4.29 -8.06
CA ARG A 54 -10.62 5.32 -7.83
C ARG A 54 -11.99 4.72 -7.61
N GLU A 55 -12.29 3.63 -8.31
CA GLU A 55 -13.53 2.88 -8.14
C GLU A 55 -13.17 1.40 -8.04
N LEU A 56 -13.60 0.74 -6.97
CA LEU A 56 -13.42 -0.69 -6.81
C LEU A 56 -14.36 -1.48 -7.74
N PRO A 57 -13.97 -2.71 -8.12
CA PRO A 57 -14.88 -3.68 -8.69
C PRO A 57 -16.12 -3.88 -7.81
N PRO A 58 -17.32 -4.13 -8.37
CA PRO A 58 -18.57 -4.25 -7.59
C PRO A 58 -18.56 -5.30 -6.46
N GLU A 59 -17.81 -6.38 -6.63
CA GLU A 59 -17.71 -7.48 -5.65
C GLU A 59 -16.43 -7.40 -4.79
N ALA A 60 -15.65 -6.33 -4.92
CA ALA A 60 -14.47 -6.11 -4.11
C ALA A 60 -14.79 -5.30 -2.86
N GLU A 61 -14.05 -5.58 -1.79
CA GLU A 61 -14.16 -4.90 -0.51
C GLU A 61 -12.84 -4.19 -0.19
N VAL A 62 -12.90 -2.92 0.23
CA VAL A 62 -11.74 -2.21 0.81
C VAL A 62 -11.41 -2.85 2.16
N ILE A 63 -10.18 -3.28 2.34
CA ILE A 63 -9.70 -3.86 3.61
C ILE A 63 -8.62 -3.02 4.29
N ALA A 64 -8.06 -2.03 3.58
CA ALA A 64 -7.21 -1.01 4.17
C ALA A 64 -7.23 0.31 3.36
N TRP A 65 -6.98 1.42 4.03
CA TRP A 65 -6.97 2.78 3.47
C TRP A 65 -5.95 3.66 4.21
N SER A 66 -5.57 4.80 3.63
CA SER A 66 -4.80 5.86 4.27
C SER A 66 -5.47 7.22 4.04
N GLU A 67 -5.01 8.25 4.73
CA GLU A 67 -5.48 9.62 4.53
C GLU A 67 -5.23 10.12 3.10
N LYS A 68 -4.25 9.53 2.40
CA LYS A 68 -3.86 9.92 1.05
C LYS A 68 -4.49 9.05 -0.04
N THR A 69 -4.65 7.76 0.22
CA THR A 69 -5.17 6.78 -0.75
C THR A 69 -6.33 6.01 -0.14
N GLY A 70 -7.52 6.14 -0.72
CA GLY A 70 -8.73 5.53 -0.19
C GLY A 70 -8.80 3.99 -0.32
N VAL A 71 -7.98 3.40 -1.19
CA VAL A 71 -7.93 1.95 -1.45
C VAL A 71 -6.48 1.48 -1.43
N GLU A 72 -5.92 1.30 -0.23
CA GLU A 72 -4.57 0.75 -0.06
C GLU A 72 -4.56 -0.77 -0.20
N MET A 73 -5.64 -1.41 0.23
CA MET A 73 -5.83 -2.83 0.05
C MET A 73 -7.30 -3.14 -0.25
N PHE A 74 -7.51 -4.12 -1.11
CA PHE A 74 -8.83 -4.70 -1.34
C PHE A 74 -8.76 -6.21 -1.48
N ARG A 75 -9.88 -6.89 -1.25
CA ARG A 75 -10.06 -8.30 -1.59
C ARG A 75 -11.23 -8.49 -2.52
N TYR A 76 -11.21 -9.57 -3.28
CA TYR A 76 -12.32 -10.03 -4.12
C TYR A 76 -12.60 -11.48 -3.74
N GLY A 77 -13.67 -11.69 -2.98
CA GLY A 77 -13.93 -12.95 -2.28
C GLY A 77 -12.75 -13.37 -1.39
N ASP A 78 -12.42 -14.66 -1.42
CA ASP A 78 -11.39 -15.28 -0.56
C ASP A 78 -10.17 -15.75 -1.39
N HIS A 79 -10.07 -15.29 -2.64
CA HIS A 79 -9.10 -15.83 -3.61
C HIS A 79 -8.19 -14.78 -4.23
N MET A 80 -8.55 -13.50 -4.12
CA MET A 80 -7.75 -12.41 -4.67
C MET A 80 -7.63 -11.27 -3.67
N MET A 81 -6.41 -10.76 -3.53
CA MET A 81 -6.09 -9.60 -2.71
C MET A 81 -5.17 -8.68 -3.49
N GLY A 82 -5.49 -7.38 -3.48
CA GLY A 82 -4.64 -6.32 -3.99
C GLY A 82 -4.06 -5.51 -2.84
N ILE A 83 -2.78 -5.18 -2.94
CA ILE A 83 -2.07 -4.29 -2.02
C ILE A 83 -1.40 -3.23 -2.91
N GLN A 84 -1.62 -1.96 -2.60
CA GLN A 84 -1.07 -0.83 -3.33
C GLN A 84 0.38 -0.55 -2.93
N GLY A 85 0.66 -0.60 -1.62
CA GLY A 85 2.00 -0.55 -1.07
C GLY A 85 2.83 -1.81 -1.29
N HIS A 86 4.09 -1.72 -0.89
CA HIS A 86 5.16 -2.67 -1.15
C HIS A 86 5.69 -3.32 0.14
N PRO A 87 4.97 -4.29 0.74
CA PRO A 87 5.47 -5.04 1.89
C PRO A 87 6.76 -5.83 1.60
N GLU A 88 7.09 -6.03 0.32
CA GLU A 88 8.31 -6.67 -0.16
C GLU A 88 9.52 -5.72 -0.26
N TYR A 89 9.32 -4.40 -0.17
CA TYR A 89 10.41 -3.45 -0.32
C TYR A 89 11.26 -3.30 0.94
N THR A 90 12.50 -2.88 0.71
CA THR A 90 13.40 -2.36 1.74
C THR A 90 13.57 -0.85 1.56
N LYS A 91 14.06 -0.16 2.59
CA LYS A 91 14.38 1.27 2.50
C LYS A 91 15.44 1.55 1.42
N ASP A 92 16.39 0.63 1.24
CA ASP A 92 17.40 0.75 0.18
C ASP A 92 16.78 0.72 -1.22
N ILE A 93 15.80 -0.17 -1.44
CA ILE A 93 15.03 -0.19 -2.70
C ILE A 93 14.32 1.16 -2.90
N LEU A 94 13.66 1.66 -1.85
CA LEU A 94 12.96 2.95 -1.92
C LEU A 94 13.92 4.12 -2.23
N LEU A 95 15.10 4.17 -1.61
CA LEU A 95 16.13 5.18 -1.91
C LEU A 95 16.52 5.16 -3.39
N HIS A 96 16.79 3.97 -3.94
CA HIS A 96 17.13 3.83 -5.35
C HIS A 96 15.98 4.25 -6.29
N LEU A 97 14.73 4.00 -5.89
CA LEU A 97 13.56 4.45 -6.64
C LEU A 97 13.43 5.97 -6.60
N ILE A 98 13.62 6.60 -5.44
CA ILE A 98 13.61 8.07 -5.30
C ILE A 98 14.68 8.69 -6.21
N ASP A 99 15.92 8.19 -6.17
CA ASP A 99 17.02 8.68 -7.02
C ASP A 99 16.66 8.58 -8.51
N ARG A 100 16.07 7.45 -8.91
CA ARG A 100 15.67 7.23 -10.30
C ARG A 100 14.53 8.14 -10.74
N LEU A 101 13.54 8.37 -9.89
CA LEU A 101 12.42 9.28 -10.20
C LEU A 101 12.91 10.73 -10.33
N MET A 102 13.82 11.16 -9.47
CA MET A 102 14.48 12.47 -9.54
C MET A 102 15.29 12.63 -10.83
N GLN A 103 16.15 11.67 -11.15
CA GLN A 103 16.97 11.68 -12.38
C GLN A 103 16.14 11.73 -13.68
N LEU A 104 14.95 11.14 -13.65
CA LEU A 104 14.00 11.16 -14.78
C LEU A 104 13.06 12.37 -14.75
N SER A 105 13.24 13.30 -13.81
CA SER A 105 12.42 14.50 -13.63
C SER A 105 10.93 14.19 -13.40
N PHE A 106 10.61 13.05 -12.79
CA PHE A 106 9.25 12.72 -12.36
C PHE A 106 8.88 13.33 -11.00
N ILE A 107 9.89 13.70 -10.21
CA ILE A 107 9.78 14.43 -8.95
C ILE A 107 10.84 15.54 -8.91
N GLU A 108 10.57 16.60 -8.15
CA GLU A 108 11.54 17.69 -7.93
C GLU A 108 12.67 17.26 -6.99
N ASP A 109 13.87 17.82 -7.18
CA ASP A 109 15.05 17.54 -6.36
C ASP A 109 14.79 17.84 -4.87
N SER A 110 14.14 18.97 -4.58
CA SER A 110 13.73 19.37 -3.23
C SER A 110 12.82 18.33 -2.56
N TYR A 111 11.88 17.78 -3.33
CA TYR A 111 10.97 16.74 -2.84
C TYR A 111 11.71 15.41 -2.62
N ALA A 112 12.63 15.05 -3.51
CA ALA A 112 13.47 13.86 -3.34
C ALA A 112 14.34 13.95 -2.07
N ASP A 113 14.92 15.11 -1.80
CA ASP A 113 15.72 15.36 -0.59
C ASP A 113 14.87 15.27 0.69
N GLU A 114 13.65 15.81 0.66
CA GLU A 114 12.69 15.67 1.77
C GLU A 114 12.34 14.21 2.04
N LEU A 115 12.04 13.43 0.99
CA LEU A 115 11.73 12.01 1.09
C LEU A 115 12.88 11.23 1.74
N LYS A 116 14.11 11.48 1.30
CA LYS A 116 15.32 10.85 1.87
C LYS A 116 15.56 11.24 3.31
N ALA A 117 15.35 12.51 3.68
CA ALA A 117 15.51 12.99 5.05
C ALA A 117 14.46 12.42 6.02
N ASN A 118 13.26 12.12 5.50
CA ASN A 118 12.19 11.49 6.27
C ASN A 118 12.33 9.97 6.36
N LEU A 119 13.08 9.36 5.45
CA LEU A 119 13.32 7.93 5.45
C LEU A 119 14.15 7.53 6.68
N GLY A 120 13.61 6.67 7.53
CA GLY A 120 14.25 6.31 8.81
C GLY A 120 13.44 6.70 10.04
N LYS A 121 12.52 7.65 9.93
CA LYS A 121 11.67 8.06 11.07
C LYS A 121 10.69 6.98 11.50
N VAL A 122 10.19 6.21 10.54
CA VAL A 122 9.26 5.10 10.74
C VAL A 122 9.81 3.86 10.04
N GLU A 123 9.60 2.69 10.66
CA GLU A 123 9.91 1.39 10.06
C GLU A 123 8.62 0.75 9.51
N PRO A 124 8.66 0.09 8.35
CA PRO A 124 7.53 -0.70 7.90
C PRO A 124 7.35 -1.94 8.79
N ASP A 125 6.10 -2.35 9.01
CA ASP A 125 5.73 -3.47 9.89
C ASP A 125 5.93 -4.83 9.20
N LYS A 126 7.17 -5.12 8.79
CA LYS A 126 7.52 -6.27 7.92
C LYS A 126 7.01 -7.62 8.41
N ASP A 127 7.10 -7.87 9.72
CA ASP A 127 6.65 -9.15 10.30
C ASP A 127 5.13 -9.29 10.27
N ALA A 128 4.39 -8.21 10.53
CA ALA A 128 2.93 -8.21 10.45
C ALA A 128 2.47 -8.37 8.99
N TRP A 129 3.11 -7.68 8.04
CA TRP A 129 2.86 -7.86 6.62
C TRP A 129 3.13 -9.28 6.14
N LYS A 130 4.28 -9.86 6.52
CA LYS A 130 4.60 -11.26 6.22
C LYS A 130 3.54 -12.20 6.76
N LYS A 131 3.08 -11.99 8.00
CA LYS A 131 2.02 -12.78 8.60
C LYS A 131 0.69 -12.65 7.86
N LEU A 132 0.30 -11.43 7.51
CA LEU A 132 -0.91 -11.14 6.74
C LEU A 132 -0.87 -11.86 5.39
N CYS A 133 0.15 -11.60 4.57
CA CYS A 133 0.29 -12.17 3.23
C CYS A 133 0.35 -13.71 3.27
N THR A 134 1.11 -14.29 4.20
CA THR A 134 1.19 -15.75 4.31
C THR A 134 -0.09 -16.39 4.85
N SER A 135 -0.91 -15.68 5.63
CA SER A 135 -2.20 -16.18 6.10
C SER A 135 -3.22 -16.21 4.96
N PHE A 136 -3.25 -15.17 4.14
CA PHE A 136 -4.02 -15.14 2.89
C PHE A 136 -3.64 -16.30 1.97
N LEU A 137 -2.35 -16.50 1.69
CA LEU A 137 -1.88 -17.59 0.84
C LEU A 137 -2.18 -19.00 1.38
N LYS A 138 -2.43 -19.12 2.69
CA LYS A 138 -2.81 -20.38 3.35
C LYS A 138 -4.33 -20.57 3.45
N GLY A 139 -5.15 -19.66 2.93
CA GLY A 139 -6.61 -19.70 3.05
C GLY A 139 -7.11 -19.50 4.49
N ARG A 140 -6.36 -18.73 5.30
CA ARG A 140 -6.71 -18.39 6.69
C ARG A 140 -7.17 -16.94 6.82
N PHE A 141 -7.67 -16.41 5.72
CA PHE A 141 -8.10 -15.04 5.53
C PHE A 141 -9.56 -15.14 5.11
#